data_AF-A0A536S0C0-F1
#
_entry.id   AF-A0A536S0C0-F1
#
_cell.length_a   1.000
_cell.length_b   1.000
_cell.length_c   1.000
_cell.angle_alpha   90.00
_cell.angle_beta   90.00
_cell.angle_gamma   90.00
#
_symmetry.space_group_name_H-M   'P 1'
#
loop_
_entity.id
_entity.type
_entity.pdbx_description
1 polymer ?
#
loop_
_entity_poly.entity_id
_entity_poly.type
_entity_poly.pdbx_seq_one_letter_code
_entity_poly.pdbx_strand_id
1 'polypeptide(L)'
;MLSIALSGRMALGRVDPTSGLRVTSTQSQDTTAKVTGGGTVLAAPLYMTTIASFGLNARRPPGFTGGATAVGRINYDRHRNSVGRHVNVPVTLMQAFNSGGQSGGSATVAGDCTAPGSECPPGNLSALVYVEDNADPGGGYDVFRIFFCSGPPSLPGPGFGGVTAPSGCDGPEGGTLRTGNIQVRADAGVLGEQISTAAAAGIFPTTPTFNGVDLAGGIYGVGVRSGTDSTYGDIHAEFTGISAIGLYQIISIDGWITSGSIAGGTLTFSGTATLDMGDGPPPTGGLSLTGTLTATGITMTVGGSALPALPKTDGFTVME
;
A
#
# COMPACT_ATOMS: atom_id res chain seq x y z
N MET A 1 -33.47 2.33 42.48
CA MET A 1 -32.07 2.79 42.40
C MET A 1 -31.21 1.85 43.24
N LEU A 2 -30.40 1.01 42.59
CA LEU A 2 -29.18 0.47 43.16
C LEU A 2 -28.30 0.02 41.98
N SER A 3 -27.27 0.81 41.67
CA SER A 3 -26.27 0.50 40.65
C SER A 3 -25.26 -0.48 41.21
N ILE A 4 -24.91 -1.51 40.43
CA ILE A 4 -23.72 -2.33 40.64
C ILE A 4 -22.76 -2.01 39.51
N ALA A 5 -21.63 -1.40 39.86
CA ALA A 5 -20.48 -1.25 38.98
C ALA A 5 -19.74 -2.59 38.89
N LEU A 6 -19.57 -3.13 37.67
CA LEU A 6 -18.62 -4.20 37.41
C LEU A 6 -17.41 -3.60 36.69
N SER A 7 -16.33 -3.44 37.44
CA SER A 7 -15.04 -2.97 36.95
C SER A 7 -14.17 -4.17 36.57
N GLY A 8 -13.56 -4.08 35.37
CA GLY A 8 -12.30 -4.73 35.04
C GLY A 8 -12.31 -6.21 34.69
N ARG A 9 -11.96 -6.51 33.44
CA ARG A 9 -10.74 -7.27 33.09
C ARG A 9 -10.51 -7.18 31.58
N MET A 10 -9.54 -6.36 31.18
CA MET A 10 -8.86 -6.53 29.91
C MET A 10 -8.12 -7.87 29.98
N ALA A 11 -8.41 -8.78 29.05
CA ALA A 11 -7.55 -9.93 28.81
C ALA A 11 -6.36 -9.43 27.98
N LEU A 12 -5.26 -9.02 28.64
CA LEU A 12 -3.96 -9.00 27.99
C LEU A 12 -3.59 -10.45 27.68
N GLY A 13 -3.65 -10.82 26.41
CA GLY A 13 -3.02 -12.03 25.89
C GLY A 13 -1.51 -11.89 26.04
N ARG A 14 -0.97 -12.39 27.15
CA ARG A 14 0.46 -12.60 27.33
C ARG A 14 0.88 -13.69 26.35
N VAL A 15 1.60 -13.32 25.28
CA VAL A 15 2.27 -14.28 24.41
C VAL A 15 3.46 -14.85 25.20
N ASP A 16 3.44 -16.16 25.43
CA ASP A 16 4.51 -16.90 26.09
C ASP A 16 5.69 -17.07 25.09
N PRO A 17 6.93 -16.68 25.42
CA PRO A 17 8.02 -16.59 24.44
C PRO A 17 8.69 -17.95 24.12
N THR A 18 8.08 -19.09 24.45
CA THR A 18 8.73 -20.42 24.32
C THR A 18 7.94 -21.48 23.57
N SER A 19 6.97 -21.11 22.73
CA SER A 19 6.38 -22.01 21.71
C SER A 19 6.29 -21.31 20.35
N GLY A 20 7.43 -20.82 19.86
CA GLY A 20 7.59 -20.28 18.52
C GLY A 20 7.54 -21.36 17.43
N LEU A 21 6.40 -22.02 17.26
CA LEU A 21 6.03 -22.55 15.95
C LEU A 21 5.62 -21.34 15.12
N ARG A 22 6.57 -20.72 14.41
CA ARG A 22 6.23 -19.93 13.23
C ARG A 22 5.41 -20.86 12.34
N VAL A 23 4.12 -20.60 12.20
CA VAL A 23 3.36 -21.20 11.10
C VAL A 23 4.10 -20.73 9.85
N THR A 24 4.79 -21.65 9.19
CA THR A 24 5.37 -21.37 7.88
C THR A 24 4.20 -21.01 6.97
N SER A 25 4.07 -19.74 6.61
CA SER A 25 3.03 -19.24 5.73
C SER A 25 3.18 -19.91 4.38
N THR A 26 2.44 -21.00 4.18
CA THR A 26 2.46 -21.77 2.94
C THR A 26 1.44 -21.13 2.03
N GLN A 27 1.90 -20.34 1.07
CA GLN A 27 1.02 -19.69 0.13
C GLN A 27 0.48 -20.70 -0.88
N SER A 28 -0.79 -20.55 -1.25
CA SER A 28 -1.43 -21.39 -2.26
C SER A 28 -2.05 -20.54 -3.36
N GLN A 29 -1.96 -21.03 -4.59
CA GLN A 29 -2.66 -20.48 -5.74
C GLN A 29 -4.18 -20.64 -5.58
N ASP A 30 -4.64 -21.67 -4.87
CA ASP A 30 -6.07 -21.93 -4.66
C ASP A 30 -6.67 -21.12 -3.50
N THR A 31 -5.84 -20.39 -2.75
CA THR A 31 -6.35 -19.51 -1.68
C THR A 31 -7.12 -18.34 -2.28
N THR A 32 -8.40 -18.24 -1.90
CA THR A 32 -9.21 -17.03 -2.10
C THR A 32 -8.62 -15.89 -1.29
N ALA A 33 -8.23 -14.81 -1.97
CA ALA A 33 -7.69 -13.63 -1.32
C ALA A 33 -7.91 -12.35 -2.14
N LYS A 34 -7.85 -11.23 -1.42
CA LYS A 34 -7.58 -9.90 -1.94
C LYS A 34 -6.42 -9.28 -1.18
N VAL A 35 -5.65 -8.49 -1.88
CA VAL A 35 -4.52 -7.74 -1.36
C VAL A 35 -4.73 -6.29 -1.75
N THR A 36 -4.74 -5.41 -0.75
CA THR A 36 -4.66 -3.96 -0.95
C THR A 36 -3.47 -3.43 -0.17
N GLY A 37 -2.89 -2.32 -0.63
CA GLY A 37 -1.88 -1.64 0.15
C GLY A 37 -1.42 -0.35 -0.50
N GLY A 38 -1.00 0.59 0.32
CA GLY A 38 -0.44 1.87 -0.08
C GLY A 38 0.51 2.36 1.00
N GLY A 39 1.70 2.80 0.61
CA GLY A 39 2.73 3.09 1.60
C GLY A 39 4.07 3.49 1.01
N THR A 40 5.09 3.48 1.88
CA THR A 40 6.48 3.68 1.48
C THR A 40 7.41 2.62 2.06
N VAL A 41 8.49 2.36 1.33
CA VAL A 41 9.61 1.50 1.75
C VAL A 41 10.93 2.16 1.36
N LEU A 42 12.04 1.61 1.85
CA LEU A 42 13.36 1.89 1.29
C LEU A 42 13.61 0.97 0.10
N ALA A 43 14.16 1.50 -0.99
CA ALA A 43 14.65 0.73 -2.14
C ALA A 43 16.00 0.01 -1.83
N ALA A 44 16.14 -0.48 -0.60
CA ALA A 44 17.26 -1.28 -0.14
C ALA A 44 17.17 -2.71 -0.70
N PRO A 45 18.30 -3.43 -0.85
CA PRO A 45 19.66 -3.02 -0.47
C PRO A 45 20.40 -2.19 -1.53
N LEU A 46 19.93 -2.17 -2.79
CA LEU A 46 20.64 -1.51 -3.89
C LEU A 46 20.69 0.02 -3.71
N TYR A 47 19.61 0.61 -3.18
CA TYR A 47 19.48 2.05 -2.95
C TYR A 47 19.09 2.31 -1.50
N MET A 48 19.99 1.99 -0.57
CA MET A 48 19.73 1.94 0.88
C MET A 48 19.06 3.18 1.51
N THR A 49 19.22 4.36 0.89
CA THR A 49 18.64 5.62 1.40
C THR A 49 17.55 6.19 0.50
N THR A 50 17.13 5.48 -0.55
CA THR A 50 16.11 5.96 -1.49
C THR A 50 14.76 5.50 -1.02
N ILE A 51 13.84 6.45 -0.81
CA ILE A 51 12.44 6.15 -0.52
C ILE A 51 11.75 5.75 -1.82
N ALA A 52 10.90 4.74 -1.74
CA ALA A 52 9.98 4.39 -2.80
C ALA A 52 8.54 4.37 -2.27
N SER A 53 7.62 4.89 -3.06
CA SER A 53 6.18 4.71 -2.82
C SER A 53 5.71 3.46 -3.53
N PHE A 54 4.67 2.84 -2.99
CA PHE A 54 3.96 1.76 -3.67
C PHE A 54 2.45 1.91 -3.53
N GLY A 55 1.76 1.35 -4.51
CA GLY A 55 0.34 1.06 -4.47
C GLY A 55 0.14 -0.36 -4.98
N LEU A 56 -0.71 -1.12 -4.30
CA LEU A 56 -0.97 -2.50 -4.63
C LEU A 56 -2.46 -2.79 -4.55
N ASN A 57 -2.98 -3.40 -5.62
CA ASN A 57 -4.25 -4.10 -5.61
C ASN A 57 -4.06 -5.44 -6.32
N ALA A 58 -4.48 -6.54 -5.70
CA ALA A 58 -4.57 -7.83 -6.35
C ALA A 58 -5.76 -8.60 -5.79
N ARG A 59 -6.51 -9.28 -6.67
CA ARG A 59 -7.65 -10.09 -6.26
C ARG A 59 -7.83 -11.30 -7.15
N ARG A 60 -8.45 -12.34 -6.60
CA ARG A 60 -9.01 -13.42 -7.41
C ARG A 60 -10.15 -12.90 -8.29
N PRO A 61 -10.33 -13.42 -9.52
CA PRO A 61 -11.45 -13.04 -10.37
C PRO A 61 -12.81 -13.48 -9.75
N PRO A 62 -13.93 -12.85 -10.16
CA PRO A 62 -15.26 -13.30 -9.75
C PRO A 62 -15.53 -14.74 -10.14
N GLY A 63 -16.07 -15.53 -9.22
CA GLY A 63 -16.34 -16.97 -9.44
C GLY A 63 -15.11 -17.87 -9.39
N PHE A 64 -14.01 -17.40 -8.80
CA PHE A 64 -12.78 -18.18 -8.63
C PHE A 64 -13.02 -19.53 -7.93
N THR A 65 -12.54 -20.61 -8.54
CA THR A 65 -12.63 -21.99 -8.02
C THR A 65 -11.28 -22.66 -7.81
N GLY A 66 -10.18 -21.99 -8.18
CA GLY A 66 -8.80 -22.49 -8.08
C GLY A 66 -7.88 -21.92 -9.16
N GLY A 67 -6.57 -22.09 -8.98
CA GLY A 67 -5.52 -21.70 -9.92
C GLY A 67 -4.86 -20.33 -9.66
N ALA A 68 -3.79 -20.04 -10.40
CA ALA A 68 -2.95 -18.87 -10.14
C ALA A 68 -3.59 -17.52 -10.51
N THR A 69 -4.62 -17.50 -11.36
CA THR A 69 -5.12 -16.27 -11.99
C THR A 69 -5.54 -15.22 -10.96
N ALA A 70 -5.13 -13.99 -11.21
CA ALA A 70 -5.51 -12.81 -10.46
C ALA A 70 -5.61 -11.60 -11.37
N VAL A 71 -6.27 -10.55 -10.88
CA VAL A 71 -6.40 -9.26 -11.54
C VAL A 71 -6.07 -8.15 -10.55
N GLY A 72 -5.59 -7.02 -11.03
CA GLY A 72 -5.11 -5.96 -10.16
C GLY A 72 -4.05 -5.09 -10.82
N ARG A 73 -3.35 -4.31 -10.00
CA ARG A 73 -2.32 -3.37 -10.42
C ARG A 73 -1.21 -3.31 -9.38
N ILE A 74 0.03 -3.20 -9.84
CA ILE A 74 1.21 -2.89 -9.03
C ILE A 74 1.77 -1.57 -9.51
N ASN A 75 1.82 -0.58 -8.63
CA ASN A 75 2.56 0.66 -8.84
C ASN A 75 3.72 0.74 -7.84
N TYR A 76 4.91 1.06 -8.32
CA TYR A 76 6.09 1.29 -7.50
C TYR A 76 6.91 2.40 -8.12
N ASP A 77 7.34 3.36 -7.31
CA ASP A 77 8.13 4.51 -7.77
C ASP A 77 9.24 4.82 -6.79
N ARG A 78 10.50 4.74 -7.25
CA ARG A 78 11.67 5.17 -6.48
C ARG A 78 11.86 6.67 -6.67
N HIS A 79 11.80 7.40 -5.57
CA HIS A 79 11.91 8.87 -5.52
C HIS A 79 13.36 9.37 -5.60
N ARG A 80 14.09 8.87 -6.61
CA ARG A 80 15.43 9.30 -7.01
C ARG A 80 15.55 9.16 -8.51
N ASN A 81 16.23 10.12 -9.14
CA ASN A 81 16.55 10.02 -10.56
C ASN A 81 17.52 8.84 -10.82
N SER A 82 16.96 7.67 -11.13
CA SER A 82 17.65 6.40 -11.33
C SER A 82 16.99 5.62 -12.47
N VAL A 83 17.75 4.72 -13.09
CA VAL A 83 17.26 3.92 -14.22
C VAL A 83 16.27 2.86 -13.73
N GLY A 84 15.16 2.71 -14.46
CA GLY A 84 14.12 1.73 -14.16
C GLY A 84 13.38 2.01 -12.85
N ARG A 85 13.27 3.28 -12.45
CA ARG A 85 12.72 3.66 -11.14
C ARG A 85 11.23 3.38 -10.96
N HIS A 86 10.53 3.10 -12.06
CA HIS A 86 9.09 2.93 -12.12
C HIS A 86 8.67 1.50 -12.38
N VAL A 87 7.56 1.10 -11.76
CA VAL A 87 6.74 -0.03 -12.15
C VAL A 87 5.28 0.40 -12.19
N ASN A 88 4.60 0.05 -13.27
CA ASN A 88 3.16 0.11 -13.42
C ASN A 88 2.71 -1.08 -14.27
N VAL A 89 2.27 -2.17 -13.65
CA VAL A 89 1.94 -3.43 -14.35
C VAL A 89 0.62 -4.01 -13.89
N PRO A 90 -0.16 -4.66 -14.78
CA PRO A 90 -1.37 -5.33 -14.37
C PRO A 90 -0.97 -6.65 -13.70
N VAL A 91 -1.65 -6.98 -12.61
CA VAL A 91 -1.48 -8.28 -11.94
C VAL A 91 -2.13 -9.35 -12.80
N THR A 92 -1.43 -10.47 -12.97
CA THR A 92 -1.92 -11.64 -13.74
C THR A 92 -1.98 -12.90 -12.89
N LEU A 93 -1.08 -13.04 -11.91
CA LEU A 93 -0.99 -14.22 -11.05
C LEU A 93 -0.89 -13.83 -9.58
N MET A 94 -1.40 -14.68 -8.71
CA MET A 94 -1.29 -14.55 -7.26
C MET A 94 -1.25 -15.92 -6.58
N GLN A 95 -0.55 -15.99 -5.45
CA GLN A 95 -0.71 -17.00 -4.41
C GLN A 95 -0.77 -16.32 -3.05
N ALA A 96 -1.51 -16.90 -2.12
CA ALA A 96 -1.76 -16.28 -0.84
C ALA A 96 -1.89 -17.29 0.30
N PHE A 97 -1.63 -16.80 1.50
CA PHE A 97 -1.90 -17.45 2.77
C PHE A 97 -2.64 -16.43 3.65
N ASN A 98 -3.81 -16.82 4.17
CA ASN A 98 -4.56 -16.00 5.11
C ASN A 98 -4.35 -16.57 6.52
N SER A 99 -3.96 -15.74 7.49
CA SER A 99 -3.77 -16.19 8.88
C SER A 99 -5.09 -16.37 9.65
N GLY A 100 -6.23 -16.01 9.04
CA GLY A 100 -7.54 -15.93 9.67
C GLY A 100 -7.74 -14.57 10.37
N GLY A 101 -8.95 -13.99 10.28
CA GLY A 101 -9.25 -12.63 10.75
C GLY A 101 -9.97 -11.78 9.70
N GLN A 102 -10.03 -10.45 9.93
CA GLN A 102 -10.53 -9.49 8.93
C GLN A 102 -9.46 -9.13 7.87
N SER A 103 -8.21 -9.07 8.31
CA SER A 103 -6.95 -8.87 7.57
C SER A 103 -5.89 -9.78 8.22
N GLY A 104 -4.80 -10.07 7.50
CA GLY A 104 -3.65 -10.82 7.99
C GLY A 104 -3.18 -11.92 7.05
N GLY A 105 -1.88 -12.12 7.00
CA GLY A 105 -1.24 -13.21 6.27
C GLY A 105 -0.18 -12.72 5.30
N SER A 106 -0.06 -13.39 4.15
CA SER A 106 0.94 -13.03 3.14
C SER A 106 0.45 -13.37 1.75
N ALA A 107 0.96 -12.64 0.76
CA ALA A 107 0.67 -12.92 -0.64
C ALA A 107 1.90 -12.67 -1.52
N THR A 108 1.96 -13.40 -2.62
CA THR A 108 2.88 -13.13 -3.72
C THR A 108 2.05 -12.89 -4.97
N VAL A 109 2.29 -11.77 -5.64
CA VAL A 109 1.59 -11.36 -6.85
C VAL A 109 2.60 -11.13 -7.98
N ALA A 110 2.25 -11.55 -9.19
CA ALA A 110 3.08 -11.31 -10.38
C ALA A 110 2.33 -10.41 -11.35
N GLY A 111 3.01 -9.35 -11.79
CA GLY A 111 2.54 -8.43 -12.81
C GLY A 111 3.28 -8.60 -14.13
N ASP A 112 2.59 -8.28 -15.23
CA ASP A 112 3.09 -8.44 -16.60
C ASP A 112 3.69 -7.14 -17.15
N CYS A 113 5.01 -7.10 -17.32
CA CYS A 113 5.68 -5.93 -17.91
C CYS A 113 5.48 -5.82 -19.42
N THR A 114 4.96 -6.85 -20.08
CA THR A 114 4.76 -6.88 -21.53
C THR A 114 3.35 -6.44 -21.95
N ALA A 115 2.44 -6.29 -20.99
CA ALA A 115 1.08 -5.86 -21.25
C ALA A 115 1.03 -4.40 -21.75
N PRO A 116 0.10 -4.02 -22.63
CA PRO A 116 -0.02 -2.66 -23.15
C PRO A 116 -0.14 -1.61 -22.03
N GLY A 117 0.61 -0.51 -22.16
CA GLY A 117 0.61 0.59 -21.19
C GLY A 117 1.37 0.28 -19.89
N SER A 118 2.07 -0.85 -19.82
CA SER A 118 2.90 -1.20 -18.67
C SER A 118 4.27 -0.53 -18.70
N GLU A 119 4.82 -0.28 -17.52
CA GLU A 119 6.19 0.21 -17.34
C GLU A 119 6.92 -0.65 -16.31
N CYS A 120 8.17 -1.00 -16.62
CA CYS A 120 9.09 -1.76 -15.78
C CYS A 120 10.53 -1.32 -16.07
N PRO A 121 11.50 -1.69 -15.20
CA PRO A 121 12.91 -1.52 -15.53
C PRO A 121 13.26 -2.24 -16.86
N PRO A 122 14.18 -1.67 -17.66
CA PRO A 122 14.56 -2.26 -18.94
C PRO A 122 15.07 -3.70 -18.80
N GLY A 123 14.61 -4.59 -19.67
CA GLY A 123 15.02 -6.00 -19.70
C GLY A 123 14.19 -6.92 -18.79
N ASN A 124 13.26 -6.38 -17.99
CA ASN A 124 12.35 -7.17 -17.20
C ASN A 124 11.03 -7.42 -17.95
N LEU A 125 10.55 -8.67 -17.88
CA LEU A 125 9.29 -9.11 -18.48
C LEU A 125 8.18 -9.29 -17.43
N SER A 126 8.53 -9.32 -16.15
CA SER A 126 7.55 -9.30 -15.06
C SER A 126 8.10 -8.64 -13.79
N ALA A 127 7.19 -8.20 -12.94
CA ALA A 127 7.48 -7.77 -11.58
C ALA A 127 6.77 -8.70 -10.59
N LEU A 128 7.49 -9.14 -9.57
CA LEU A 128 6.96 -10.00 -8.52
C LEU A 128 6.93 -9.20 -7.22
N VAL A 129 5.78 -9.14 -6.56
CA VAL A 129 5.64 -8.48 -5.26
C VAL A 129 5.29 -9.51 -4.21
N TYR A 130 6.01 -9.49 -3.10
CA TYR A 130 5.72 -10.23 -1.89
C TYR A 130 5.27 -9.27 -0.80
N VAL A 131 4.20 -9.62 -0.10
CA VAL A 131 3.70 -8.85 1.02
C VAL A 131 3.38 -9.70 2.25
N GLU A 132 3.51 -9.08 3.42
CA GLU A 132 3.00 -9.59 4.69
C GLU A 132 2.13 -8.50 5.33
N ASP A 133 0.98 -8.92 5.83
CA ASP A 133 0.07 -8.15 6.67
C ASP A 133 0.22 -8.71 8.08
N ASN A 134 0.98 -7.97 8.89
CA ASN A 134 1.46 -8.36 10.21
C ASN A 134 0.81 -7.55 11.33
N ALA A 135 0.31 -6.35 11.04
CA ALA A 135 -0.43 -5.52 11.99
C ALA A 135 -1.32 -4.49 11.29
N ASP A 136 -2.37 -4.04 11.99
CA ASP A 136 -3.21 -2.92 11.56
C ASP A 136 -3.16 -1.81 12.63
N PRO A 137 -2.66 -0.59 12.33
CA PRO A 137 -2.01 -0.19 11.08
C PRO A 137 -0.61 -0.82 10.92
N GLY A 138 -0.22 -1.03 9.66
CA GLY A 138 0.94 -1.83 9.26
C GLY A 138 2.27 -1.11 9.20
N GLY A 139 2.32 0.21 9.40
CA GLY A 139 3.57 0.97 9.39
C GLY A 139 4.57 0.43 10.40
N GLY A 140 5.77 0.03 9.95
CA GLY A 140 6.80 -0.59 10.78
C GLY A 140 6.60 -2.07 11.10
N TYR A 141 5.52 -2.70 10.63
CA TYR A 141 5.18 -4.11 10.89
C TYR A 141 4.98 -4.93 9.62
N ASP A 142 4.20 -4.39 8.68
CA ASP A 142 3.91 -5.00 7.39
C ASP A 142 5.15 -5.00 6.50
N VAL A 143 5.11 -5.82 5.46
CA VAL A 143 6.22 -6.02 4.54
C VAL A 143 5.74 -5.81 3.12
N PHE A 144 6.50 -5.02 2.36
CA PHE A 144 6.41 -4.95 0.90
C PHE A 144 7.79 -5.19 0.31
N ARG A 145 7.89 -6.16 -0.60
CA ARG A 145 9.12 -6.45 -1.35
C ARG A 145 8.80 -6.64 -2.82
N ILE A 146 9.59 -6.03 -3.70
CA ILE A 146 9.44 -6.15 -5.14
C ILE A 146 10.71 -6.74 -5.77
N PHE A 147 10.52 -7.62 -6.74
CA PHE A 147 11.55 -8.24 -7.54
C PHE A 147 11.29 -7.95 -9.02
N PHE A 148 12.36 -7.87 -9.79
CA PHE A 148 12.31 -7.58 -11.21
C PHE A 148 12.81 -8.80 -11.97
N CYS A 149 11.97 -9.40 -12.81
CA CYS A 149 12.23 -10.70 -13.41
C CYS A 149 12.42 -10.59 -14.92
N SER A 150 13.42 -11.28 -15.46
CA SER A 150 13.69 -11.31 -16.91
C SER A 150 12.79 -12.30 -17.66
N GLY A 151 12.03 -13.13 -16.92
CA GLY A 151 11.06 -14.09 -17.47
C GLY A 151 9.60 -13.57 -17.39
N PRO A 152 8.66 -14.24 -18.09
CA PRO A 152 7.24 -13.90 -18.01
C PRO A 152 6.71 -14.08 -16.58
N PRO A 153 5.52 -13.52 -16.26
CA PRO A 153 4.89 -13.67 -14.96
C PRO A 153 4.85 -15.14 -14.52
N SER A 154 5.41 -15.42 -13.35
CA SER A 154 5.41 -16.74 -12.73
C SER A 154 5.38 -16.58 -11.21
N LEU A 155 4.84 -17.60 -10.54
CA LEU A 155 4.81 -17.63 -9.08
C LEU A 155 5.89 -18.58 -8.56
N PRO A 156 6.64 -18.19 -7.51
CA PRO A 156 7.58 -19.10 -6.86
C PRO A 156 6.82 -20.19 -6.08
N GLY A 157 7.55 -21.20 -5.60
CA GLY A 157 6.95 -22.28 -4.81
C GLY A 157 6.25 -21.79 -3.52
N PRO A 158 5.40 -22.63 -2.90
CA PRO A 158 4.51 -22.24 -1.82
C PRO A 158 5.22 -21.82 -0.52
N GLY A 159 6.49 -22.18 -0.35
CA GLY A 159 7.34 -21.78 0.78
C GLY A 159 8.13 -20.49 0.56
N PHE A 160 7.81 -19.70 -0.47
CA PHE A 160 8.50 -18.46 -0.77
C PHE A 160 8.26 -17.39 0.31
N GLY A 161 9.33 -16.99 1.00
CA GLY A 161 9.28 -15.98 2.07
C GLY A 161 9.71 -14.57 1.65
N GLY A 162 9.82 -14.29 0.35
CA GLY A 162 10.09 -12.94 -0.14
C GLY A 162 11.47 -12.36 0.18
N VAL A 163 12.43 -13.12 0.70
CA VAL A 163 13.77 -12.62 1.09
C VAL A 163 14.87 -12.92 0.07
N THR A 164 14.74 -13.99 -0.71
CA THR A 164 15.72 -14.41 -1.71
C THR A 164 15.07 -14.36 -3.08
N ALA A 165 15.70 -13.72 -4.05
CA ALA A 165 15.14 -13.63 -5.40
C ALA A 165 14.93 -15.02 -6.02
N PRO A 166 13.77 -15.28 -6.65
CA PRO A 166 13.58 -16.46 -7.49
C PRO A 166 14.57 -16.47 -8.67
N SER A 167 14.78 -17.65 -9.25
CA SER A 167 15.63 -17.78 -10.45
C SER A 167 15.14 -16.86 -11.58
N GLY A 168 16.06 -16.07 -12.15
CA GLY A 168 15.74 -15.11 -13.21
C GLY A 168 15.11 -13.80 -12.72
N CYS A 169 15.16 -13.54 -11.41
CA CYS A 169 14.76 -12.26 -10.83
C CYS A 169 15.91 -11.62 -10.05
N ASP A 170 15.91 -10.29 -10.02
CA ASP A 170 16.76 -9.47 -9.17
C ASP A 170 15.92 -8.85 -8.03
N GLY A 171 16.57 -8.56 -6.89
CA GLY A 171 15.94 -7.98 -5.71
C GLY A 171 16.09 -8.86 -4.45
N PRO A 172 15.25 -8.66 -3.42
CA PRO A 172 14.15 -7.69 -3.40
C PRO A 172 14.65 -6.25 -3.24
N GLU A 173 13.90 -5.31 -3.80
CA GLU A 173 13.81 -3.96 -3.23
C GLU A 173 12.67 -3.92 -2.21
N GLY A 174 12.81 -3.11 -1.15
CA GLY A 174 11.79 -2.99 -0.10
C GLY A 174 12.15 -3.75 1.18
N GLY A 175 11.14 -4.02 1.99
CA GLY A 175 11.29 -4.62 3.32
C GLY A 175 10.09 -4.30 4.19
N THR A 176 10.32 -4.14 5.49
CA THR A 176 9.31 -3.62 6.40
C THR A 176 8.89 -2.21 5.97
N LEU A 177 7.59 -1.92 6.04
CA LEU A 177 7.05 -0.63 5.67
C LEU A 177 7.65 0.49 6.52
N ARG A 178 8.01 1.60 5.87
CA ARG A 178 8.29 2.86 6.58
C ARG A 178 6.98 3.44 7.09
N THR A 179 5.98 3.42 6.23
CA THR A 179 4.65 4.01 6.41
C THR A 179 3.62 3.29 5.54
N GLY A 180 2.34 3.55 5.79
CA GLY A 180 1.23 2.90 5.10
C GLY A 180 0.78 1.60 5.74
N ASN A 181 -0.01 0.84 4.98
CA ASN A 181 -0.62 -0.40 5.43
C ASN A 181 -0.79 -1.37 4.25
N ILE A 182 -0.85 -2.66 4.56
CA ILE A 182 -1.21 -3.73 3.64
C ILE A 182 -2.32 -4.55 4.28
N GLN A 183 -3.30 -4.94 3.47
CA GLN A 183 -4.37 -5.82 3.90
C GLN A 183 -4.41 -7.06 3.02
N VAL A 184 -4.27 -8.22 3.64
CA VAL A 184 -4.51 -9.53 3.02
C VAL A 184 -5.83 -10.06 3.56
N ARG A 185 -6.87 -10.06 2.73
CA ARG A 185 -8.25 -10.40 3.12
C ARG A 185 -8.70 -11.71 2.48
N ALA A 186 -9.48 -12.49 3.22
CA ALA A 186 -9.96 -13.81 2.81
C ALA A 186 -11.27 -13.77 1.98
N ASP A 187 -11.41 -12.81 1.06
CA ASP A 187 -12.56 -12.69 0.15
C ASP A 187 -12.16 -12.76 -1.32
N ALA A 188 -13.12 -13.09 -2.20
CA ALA A 188 -12.91 -13.17 -3.66
C ALA A 188 -13.35 -11.89 -4.36
N GLY A 189 -12.81 -11.62 -5.55
CA GLY A 189 -13.31 -10.53 -6.40
C GLY A 189 -14.80 -10.63 -6.65
N VAL A 190 -15.47 -9.48 -6.65
CA VAL A 190 -16.88 -9.37 -7.00
C VAL A 190 -17.05 -8.68 -8.35
N LEU A 191 -18.13 -9.02 -9.07
CA LEU A 191 -18.45 -8.41 -10.35
C LEU A 191 -18.66 -6.90 -10.18
N GLY A 192 -18.06 -6.11 -11.06
CA GLY A 192 -18.18 -4.64 -11.03
C GLY A 192 -17.33 -3.95 -9.95
N GLU A 193 -16.56 -4.67 -9.15
CA GLU A 193 -15.56 -4.03 -8.26
C GLU A 193 -14.45 -3.40 -9.11
N GLN A 194 -14.12 -2.17 -8.77
CA GLN A 194 -13.14 -1.31 -9.40
C GLN A 194 -11.94 -1.14 -8.49
N ILE A 195 -10.79 -0.79 -9.06
CA ILE A 195 -9.54 -0.59 -8.33
C ILE A 195 -8.92 0.76 -8.65
N SER A 196 -8.23 1.32 -7.67
CA SER A 196 -7.43 2.52 -7.81
C SER A 196 -6.10 2.30 -7.14
N THR A 197 -5.02 2.52 -7.89
CA THR A 197 -3.65 2.24 -7.46
C THR A 197 -2.75 3.40 -7.79
N ALA A 198 -1.93 3.84 -6.84
CA ALA A 198 -0.97 4.92 -7.07
C ALA A 198 0.35 4.70 -6.34
N ALA A 199 1.42 5.11 -6.98
CA ALA A 199 2.74 5.33 -6.40
C ALA A 199 3.34 6.52 -7.12
N ALA A 200 3.43 7.66 -6.45
CA ALA A 200 3.68 8.91 -7.13
C ALA A 200 4.32 9.97 -6.23
N ALA A 201 4.88 10.99 -6.87
CA ALA A 201 5.42 12.18 -6.24
C ALA A 201 4.89 13.46 -6.89
N GLY A 202 4.96 14.54 -6.11
CA GLY A 202 4.50 15.86 -6.46
C GLY A 202 5.43 16.95 -5.96
N ILE A 203 5.69 17.94 -6.80
CA ILE A 203 6.30 19.21 -6.40
C ILE A 203 5.28 20.31 -6.59
N PHE A 204 5.09 21.16 -5.57
CA PHE A 204 4.20 22.29 -5.70
C PHE A 204 4.83 23.37 -6.61
N PRO A 205 4.07 23.96 -7.55
CA PRO A 205 4.57 25.05 -8.39
C PRO A 205 4.65 26.39 -7.60
N THR A 206 3.97 26.46 -6.47
CA THR A 206 3.99 27.55 -5.50
C THR A 206 4.37 26.98 -4.13
N THR A 207 4.41 27.82 -3.09
CA THR A 207 4.67 27.37 -1.71
C THR A 207 3.39 27.46 -0.89
N PRO A 208 2.47 26.49 -0.99
CA PRO A 208 1.27 26.48 -0.14
C PRO A 208 1.66 26.16 1.30
N THR A 209 0.82 26.58 2.25
CA THR A 209 1.06 26.35 3.68
C THR A 209 0.04 25.40 4.27
N PHE A 210 0.47 24.55 5.20
CA PHE A 210 -0.42 23.75 6.04
C PHE A 210 0.00 23.85 7.51
N ASN A 211 -0.89 24.36 8.37
CA ASN A 211 -0.63 24.54 9.80
C ASN A 211 0.71 25.25 10.12
N GLY A 212 1.10 26.24 9.30
CA GLY A 212 2.34 27.00 9.49
C GLY A 212 3.60 26.35 8.93
N VAL A 213 3.47 25.26 8.16
CA VAL A 213 4.55 24.64 7.40
C VAL A 213 4.42 25.04 5.93
N ASP A 214 5.49 25.61 5.37
CA ASP A 214 5.62 25.94 3.96
C ASP A 214 5.97 24.68 3.17
N LEU A 215 5.05 24.20 2.33
CA LEU A 215 5.20 22.91 1.65
C LEU A 215 5.94 23.06 0.32
N ALA A 216 6.87 22.15 0.06
CA ALA A 216 7.62 22.05 -1.19
C ALA A 216 7.04 20.98 -2.13
N GLY A 217 6.51 19.90 -1.57
CA GLY A 217 6.01 18.76 -2.34
C GLY A 217 5.72 17.58 -1.44
N GLY A 218 5.66 16.39 -2.03
CA GLY A 218 5.29 15.18 -1.32
C GLY A 218 5.28 13.94 -2.16
N ILE A 219 4.99 12.81 -1.51
CA ILE A 219 4.84 11.50 -2.12
C ILE A 219 3.56 10.85 -1.62
N TYR A 220 2.97 9.95 -2.41
CA TYR A 220 1.81 9.19 -1.98
C TYR A 220 1.77 7.80 -2.58
N GLY A 221 1.21 6.87 -1.80
CA GLY A 221 0.94 5.49 -2.16
C GLY A 221 -0.52 5.16 -1.87
N VAL A 222 -1.23 4.56 -2.83
CA VAL A 222 -2.66 4.24 -2.70
C VAL A 222 -2.93 2.86 -3.25
N GLY A 223 -3.67 2.05 -2.51
CA GLY A 223 -4.27 0.82 -2.99
C GLY A 223 -5.70 0.71 -2.49
N VAL A 224 -6.68 0.96 -3.37
CA VAL A 224 -8.11 0.90 -3.04
C VAL A 224 -8.83 -0.03 -3.99
N ARG A 225 -9.75 -0.81 -3.42
CA ARG A 225 -10.82 -1.49 -4.14
C ARG A 225 -12.17 -0.98 -3.68
N SER A 226 -13.08 -0.78 -4.64
CA SER A 226 -14.47 -0.40 -4.38
C SER A 226 -15.39 -1.33 -5.15
N GLY A 227 -16.19 -2.10 -4.41
CA GLY A 227 -17.25 -2.96 -4.93
C GLY A 227 -18.63 -2.49 -4.49
N THR A 228 -19.67 -3.15 -5.01
CA THR A 228 -21.05 -2.88 -4.62
C THR A 228 -21.37 -3.29 -3.18
N ASP A 229 -20.55 -4.15 -2.59
CA ASP A 229 -20.69 -4.71 -1.25
C ASP A 229 -19.81 -3.99 -0.22
N SER A 230 -18.59 -3.63 -0.60
CA SER A 230 -17.57 -3.15 0.31
C SER A 230 -16.51 -2.29 -0.38
N THR A 231 -15.91 -1.38 0.37
CA THR A 231 -14.69 -0.67 -0.04
C THR A 231 -13.62 -0.92 1.00
N TYR A 232 -12.43 -1.23 0.52
CA TYR A 232 -11.24 -1.33 1.36
C TYR A 232 -10.08 -0.70 0.64
N GLY A 233 -9.23 -0.03 1.39
CA GLY A 233 -7.98 0.40 0.87
C GLY A 233 -7.17 1.18 1.87
N ASP A 234 -5.94 1.40 1.46
CA ASP A 234 -4.92 2.00 2.28
C ASP A 234 -4.31 3.13 1.48
N ILE A 235 -4.10 4.24 2.16
CA ILE A 235 -3.45 5.41 1.61
C ILE A 235 -2.37 5.87 2.56
N HIS A 236 -1.24 6.21 1.97
CA HIS A 236 -0.22 6.97 2.63
C HIS A 236 0.14 8.21 1.83
N ALA A 237 0.40 9.31 2.51
CA ALA A 237 0.98 10.50 1.90
C ALA A 237 1.97 11.17 2.86
N GLU A 238 3.06 11.69 2.30
CA GLU A 238 4.00 12.57 3.01
C GLU A 238 4.06 13.92 2.30
N PHE A 239 4.02 14.99 3.07
CA PHE A 239 4.29 16.34 2.59
C PHE A 239 5.58 16.82 3.24
N THR A 240 6.48 17.33 2.41
CA THR A 240 7.78 17.86 2.84
C THR A 240 7.72 19.38 2.80
N GLY A 241 8.27 20.01 3.83
CA GLY A 241 8.23 21.46 3.94
C GLY A 241 9.21 22.02 4.97
N ILE A 242 9.12 23.32 5.18
CA ILE A 242 9.89 24.08 6.14
C ILE A 242 8.93 24.69 7.17
N SER A 243 9.20 24.47 8.45
CA SER A 243 8.41 25.02 9.54
C SER A 243 8.61 26.53 9.70
N ALA A 244 7.73 27.19 10.46
CA ALA A 244 7.87 28.63 10.76
C ALA A 244 9.21 29.02 11.43
N ILE A 245 9.94 28.06 12.02
CA ILE A 245 11.26 28.28 12.62
C ILE A 245 12.42 27.84 11.71
N GLY A 246 12.13 27.54 10.44
CA GLY A 246 13.14 27.22 9.42
C GLY A 246 13.65 25.77 9.45
N LEU A 247 12.95 24.85 10.14
CA LEU A 247 13.35 23.45 10.20
C LEU A 247 12.64 22.61 9.13
N TYR A 248 13.36 21.65 8.55
CA TYR A 248 12.76 20.64 7.69
C TYR A 248 11.74 19.80 8.46
N GLN A 249 10.56 19.64 7.89
CA GLN A 249 9.43 18.96 8.51
C GLN A 249 8.73 18.05 7.49
N ILE A 250 8.34 16.86 7.94
CA ILE A 250 7.54 15.91 7.17
C ILE A 250 6.20 15.76 7.87
N ILE A 251 5.12 16.08 7.16
CA ILE A 251 3.75 15.80 7.60
C ILE A 251 3.33 14.50 6.94
N SER A 252 2.98 13.48 7.73
CA SER A 252 2.54 12.18 7.20
C SER A 252 1.08 11.88 7.53
N ILE A 253 0.42 11.24 6.58
CA ILE A 253 -0.96 10.81 6.68
C ILE A 253 -1.00 9.33 6.35
N ASP A 254 -1.46 8.53 7.31
CA ASP A 254 -1.76 7.11 7.12
C ASP A 254 -3.28 6.93 7.24
N GLY A 255 -3.92 6.57 6.13
CA GLY A 255 -5.35 6.52 5.99
C GLY A 255 -5.87 5.11 5.71
N TRP A 256 -6.94 4.76 6.41
CA TRP A 256 -7.74 3.59 6.15
C TRP A 256 -9.02 4.01 5.44
N ILE A 257 -9.22 3.53 4.22
CA ILE A 257 -10.38 3.83 3.39
C ILE A 257 -11.44 2.74 3.60
N THR A 258 -12.62 3.17 4.06
CA THR A 258 -13.78 2.28 4.30
C THR A 258 -14.92 2.51 3.33
N SER A 259 -14.87 3.59 2.55
CA SER A 259 -15.86 3.93 1.54
C SER A 259 -15.21 4.67 0.38
N GLY A 260 -15.67 4.39 -0.83
CA GLY A 260 -15.18 5.08 -2.01
C GLY A 260 -15.92 4.66 -3.26
N SER A 261 -15.80 5.48 -4.30
CA SER A 261 -16.38 5.24 -5.61
C SER A 261 -15.43 5.68 -6.71
N ILE A 262 -15.40 4.94 -7.81
CA ILE A 262 -14.56 5.23 -8.96
C ILE A 262 -15.47 5.58 -10.13
N ALA A 263 -15.43 6.84 -10.56
CA ALA A 263 -16.22 7.32 -11.68
C ALA A 263 -15.40 8.29 -12.54
N GLY A 264 -15.42 8.09 -13.85
CA GLY A 264 -14.76 9.00 -14.80
C GLY A 264 -13.26 9.20 -14.55
N GLY A 265 -12.54 8.16 -14.13
CA GLY A 265 -11.11 8.26 -13.81
C GLY A 265 -10.81 9.06 -12.54
N THR A 266 -11.77 9.17 -11.62
CA THR A 266 -11.61 9.79 -10.31
C THR A 266 -12.07 8.82 -9.24
N LEU A 267 -11.19 8.56 -8.26
CA LEU A 267 -11.59 7.92 -7.00
C LEU A 267 -12.02 9.03 -6.03
N THR A 268 -13.23 8.93 -5.48
CA THR A 268 -13.63 9.67 -4.28
C THR A 268 -13.62 8.71 -3.10
N PHE A 269 -13.05 9.09 -1.97
CA PHE A 269 -12.89 8.18 -0.83
C PHE A 269 -13.16 8.86 0.51
N SER A 270 -13.50 8.04 1.51
CA SER A 270 -13.57 8.42 2.90
C SER A 270 -13.17 7.28 3.85
N GLY A 271 -12.84 7.66 5.08
CA GLY A 271 -12.47 6.72 6.12
C GLY A 271 -11.88 7.43 7.34
N THR A 272 -10.86 6.83 7.94
CA THR A 272 -10.15 7.39 9.09
C THR A 272 -8.66 7.50 8.81
N ALA A 273 -8.00 8.48 9.43
CA ALA A 273 -6.57 8.68 9.28
C ALA A 273 -5.86 8.94 10.62
N THR A 274 -4.56 8.71 10.59
CA THR A 274 -3.61 9.26 11.54
C THR A 274 -2.84 10.38 10.85
N LEU A 275 -2.70 11.52 11.54
CA LEU A 275 -1.92 12.67 11.09
C LEU A 275 -0.72 12.84 12.01
N ASP A 276 0.48 12.76 11.47
CA ASP A 276 1.71 13.21 12.12
C ASP A 276 2.14 14.54 11.50
N MET A 277 2.33 15.55 12.33
CA MET A 277 2.84 16.83 11.87
C MET A 277 4.37 16.83 11.75
N GLY A 278 5.08 15.87 12.36
CA GLY A 278 6.55 15.81 12.32
C GLY A 278 7.23 16.91 13.14
N ASP A 279 6.52 17.52 14.08
CA ASP A 279 6.98 18.59 14.97
C ASP A 279 7.36 18.10 16.38
N GLY A 280 7.31 16.78 16.63
CA GLY A 280 7.76 16.13 17.86
C GLY A 280 6.66 15.50 18.74
N PRO A 281 5.44 16.06 18.84
CA PRO A 281 4.29 15.37 19.41
C PRO A 281 4.00 14.03 18.71
N PRO A 282 3.37 13.06 19.41
CA PRO A 282 2.92 11.82 18.79
C PRO A 282 1.88 12.05 17.68
N PRO A 283 1.80 11.16 16.68
CA PRO A 283 0.75 11.20 15.67
C PRO A 283 -0.66 11.19 16.27
N THR A 284 -1.57 11.97 15.69
CA THR A 284 -2.98 12.04 16.11
C THR A 284 -3.82 11.10 15.26
N GLY A 285 -4.28 9.99 15.86
CA GLY A 285 -5.13 8.99 15.21
C GLY A 285 -6.63 9.26 15.32
N GLY A 286 -7.42 8.50 14.54
CA GLY A 286 -8.88 8.51 14.60
C GLY A 286 -9.55 9.73 13.95
N LEU A 287 -8.79 10.50 13.16
CA LEU A 287 -9.29 11.66 12.44
C LEU A 287 -10.15 11.21 11.26
N SER A 288 -11.19 11.97 10.92
CA SER A 288 -11.95 11.73 9.69
C SER A 288 -11.06 11.99 8.46
N LEU A 289 -11.19 11.14 7.45
CA LEU A 289 -10.50 11.27 6.17
C LEU A 289 -11.54 11.37 5.05
N THR A 290 -11.38 12.35 4.16
CA THR A 290 -12.04 12.40 2.86
C THR A 290 -11.07 12.88 1.80
N GLY A 291 -11.28 12.50 0.54
CA GLY A 291 -10.41 12.98 -0.53
C GLY A 291 -10.82 12.52 -1.91
N THR A 292 -10.07 13.01 -2.90
CA THR A 292 -10.16 12.56 -4.29
C THR A 292 -8.78 12.29 -4.84
N LEU A 293 -8.66 11.20 -5.61
CA LEU A 293 -7.47 10.85 -6.36
C LEU A 293 -7.83 10.90 -7.85
N THR A 294 -7.01 11.62 -8.62
CA THR A 294 -7.16 11.79 -10.07
C THR A 294 -5.85 11.39 -10.77
N ALA A 295 -5.88 11.31 -12.11
CA ALA A 295 -4.66 11.12 -12.90
C ALA A 295 -3.62 12.25 -12.70
N THR A 296 -4.01 13.40 -12.13
CA THR A 296 -3.15 14.59 -11.98
C THR A 296 -2.69 14.85 -10.56
N GLY A 297 -3.11 14.06 -9.57
CA GLY A 297 -2.72 14.27 -8.18
C GLY A 297 -3.80 13.82 -7.18
N ILE A 298 -3.64 14.27 -5.94
CA ILE A 298 -4.50 13.89 -4.83
C ILE A 298 -4.91 15.08 -3.98
N THR A 299 -6.17 15.10 -3.56
CA THR A 299 -6.71 16.05 -2.57
C THR A 299 -7.19 15.30 -1.34
N MET A 300 -6.95 15.85 -0.16
CA MET A 300 -7.34 15.23 1.11
C MET A 300 -7.79 16.26 2.12
N THR A 301 -8.71 15.86 2.98
CA THR A 301 -9.12 16.58 4.19
C THR A 301 -9.01 15.61 5.37
N VAL A 302 -8.28 16.01 6.40
CA VAL A 302 -8.05 15.20 7.61
C VAL A 302 -8.52 15.99 8.83
N GLY A 303 -9.41 15.40 9.63
CA GLY A 303 -9.94 16.05 10.84
C GLY A 303 -10.67 17.37 10.57
N GLY A 304 -11.19 17.56 9.34
CA GLY A 304 -11.81 18.81 8.88
C GLY A 304 -10.85 19.85 8.29
N SER A 305 -9.54 19.60 8.31
CA SER A 305 -8.53 20.47 7.71
C SER A 305 -8.15 19.98 6.32
N ALA A 306 -8.38 20.81 5.30
CA ALA A 306 -7.99 20.50 3.93
C ALA A 306 -6.47 20.66 3.76
N LEU A 307 -5.82 19.65 3.18
CA LEU A 307 -4.42 19.74 2.76
C LEU A 307 -4.33 20.39 1.37
N PRO A 308 -3.23 21.10 1.06
CA PRO A 308 -2.95 21.53 -0.31
C PRO A 308 -2.96 20.34 -1.28
N ALA A 309 -3.62 20.52 -2.43
CA ALA A 309 -3.76 19.47 -3.44
C ALA A 309 -2.39 19.10 -4.04
N LEU A 310 -1.86 17.93 -3.68
CA LEU A 310 -0.54 17.47 -4.11
C LEU A 310 -0.62 17.07 -5.60
N PRO A 311 0.07 17.78 -6.51
CA PRO A 311 0.08 17.41 -7.92
C PRO A 311 0.84 16.11 -8.15
N LYS A 312 0.55 15.40 -9.23
CA LYS A 312 1.35 14.28 -9.71
C LYS A 312 2.35 14.78 -10.75
N THR A 313 3.60 14.97 -10.36
CA THR A 313 4.70 15.34 -11.27
C THR A 313 5.57 14.15 -11.65
N ASP A 314 5.49 13.05 -10.91
CA ASP A 314 6.21 11.80 -11.18
C ASP A 314 5.36 10.57 -10.80
N GLY A 315 5.75 9.40 -11.29
CA GLY A 315 5.07 8.13 -11.00
C GLY A 315 3.66 7.99 -11.60
N PHE A 316 2.85 7.09 -11.02
CA PHE A 316 1.62 6.60 -11.61
C PHE A 316 0.42 6.72 -10.68
N THR A 317 -0.72 7.06 -11.27
CA THR A 317 -2.05 6.90 -10.70
C THR A 317 -2.91 6.23 -11.77
N VAL A 318 -3.51 5.08 -11.42
CA VAL A 318 -4.36 4.29 -12.33
C VAL A 318 -5.66 3.95 -11.63
N MET A 319 -6.78 4.08 -12.34
CA MET A 319 -8.11 3.66 -11.88
C MET A 319 -8.79 2.85 -12.98
N GLU A 320 -9.29 1.67 -12.62
CA GLU A 320 -9.81 0.64 -13.52
C GLU A 320 -11.12 0.05 -12.98
#